data_AF-A0A955UKT1-F1
#
_entry.id   AF-A0A955UKT1-F1
#
_cell.length_a   1.000
_cell.length_b   1.000
_cell.length_c   1.000
_cell.angle_alpha   90.00
_cell.angle_beta   90.00
_cell.angle_gamma   90.00
#
_symmetry.space_group_name_H-M   'P 1'
#
loop_
_entity.id
_entity.type
_entity.pdbx_description
1 polymer ?
#
loop_
_entity_poly.entity_id
_entity_poly.type
_entity_poly.pdbx_seq_one_letter_code
_entity_poly.pdbx_strand_id
1 'polypeptide(L)'
;MRPDGLAVRRRRHDHGWSPRDLVRAIEEACFAASGLRRTLTPNRIQAIEERAERIPYDDLLLLADGLGCDPSDLLADDGLASANLRGPLH
;
A
#
# COMPACT_ATOMS: atom_id res chain seq x y z
N MET A 1 -4.68 3.33 8.51
CA MET A 1 -4.21 1.92 8.59
C MET A 1 -2.69 1.87 8.53
N ARG A 2 -2.05 0.71 8.71
CA ARG A 2 -0.61 0.52 8.48
C ARG A 2 -0.38 -0.32 7.22
N PRO A 3 0.27 0.22 6.19
CA PRO A 3 0.66 -0.56 5.03
C PRO A 3 1.92 -1.39 5.36
N ASP A 4 2.06 -2.54 4.71
CA ASP A 4 3.33 -3.22 4.58
C ASP A 4 4.16 -2.51 3.50
N GLY A 5 5.09 -1.66 3.94
CA GLY A 5 5.99 -0.94 3.03
C GLY A 5 6.83 -1.87 2.14
N LEU A 6 7.14 -3.10 2.60
CA LEU A 6 7.86 -4.09 1.80
C LEU A 6 6.96 -4.65 0.68
N ALA A 7 5.68 -4.88 0.96
CA ALA A 7 4.71 -5.32 -0.05
C ALA A 7 4.56 -4.29 -1.17
N VAL A 8 4.39 -3.01 -0.81
CA VAL A 8 4.35 -1.89 -1.76
C VAL A 8 5.62 -1.85 -2.62
N ARG A 9 6.79 -1.89 -1.97
CA ARG A 9 8.09 -1.83 -2.64
C ARG A 9 8.31 -3.02 -3.58
N ARG A 10 7.98 -4.24 -3.16
CA ARG A 10 8.13 -5.46 -3.97
C ARG A 10 7.31 -5.35 -5.25
N ARG A 11 6.01 -5.06 -5.13
CA ARG A 11 5.13 -4.93 -6.30
C ARG A 11 5.62 -3.87 -7.27
N ARG A 12 6.00 -2.68 -6.77
CA ARG A 12 6.60 -1.64 -7.61
C ARG A 12 7.84 -2.16 -8.36
N HIS A 13 8.71 -2.90 -7.69
CA HIS A 13 9.89 -3.50 -8.31
C HIS A 13 9.56 -4.63 -9.30
N ASP A 14 8.53 -5.43 -9.05
CA ASP A 14 8.07 -6.48 -9.97
C ASP A 14 7.57 -5.90 -11.30
N HIS A 15 7.01 -4.68 -11.27
CA HIS A 15 6.71 -3.91 -12.48
C HIS A 15 7.92 -3.22 -13.13
N GLY A 16 9.10 -3.26 -12.49
CA GLY A 16 10.28 -2.51 -12.95
C GLY A 16 10.17 -0.99 -12.77
N TRP A 17 9.29 -0.52 -11.88
CA TRP A 17 8.93 0.89 -11.76
C TRP A 17 9.81 1.65 -10.76
N SER A 18 10.12 2.90 -11.09
CA SER A 18 10.56 3.90 -10.10
C SER A 18 9.37 4.44 -9.31
N PRO A 19 9.58 5.15 -8.18
CA PRO A 19 8.48 5.81 -7.48
C PRO A 19 7.69 6.78 -8.37
N ARG A 20 8.32 7.42 -9.36
CA ARG A 20 7.64 8.31 -10.31
C ARG A 20 6.74 7.55 -11.29
N ASP A 21 7.13 6.35 -11.68
CA ASP A 21 6.29 5.51 -12.55
C ASP A 21 5.05 5.07 -11.79
N LEU A 22 5.17 4.75 -10.49
CA LEU A 22 4.01 4.49 -9.65
C LEU A 22 3.09 5.71 -9.51
N VAL A 23 3.63 6.93 -9.34
CA VAL A 23 2.81 8.16 -9.37
C VAL A 23 1.96 8.25 -10.64
N ARG A 24 2.57 7.98 -11.80
CA ARG A 24 1.86 8.02 -13.09
C ARG A 24 0.79 6.94 -13.18
N ALA A 25 1.08 5.72 -12.74
CA ALA A 25 0.10 4.64 -12.72
C ALA A 25 -1.11 4.98 -11.83
N ILE A 26 -0.89 5.61 -10.67
CA ILE A 26 -1.95 6.10 -9.79
C ILE A 26 -2.79 7.17 -10.49
N GLU A 27 -2.16 8.16 -11.14
CA GLU A 27 -2.87 9.22 -11.87
C GLU A 27 -3.73 8.64 -13.00
N GLU A 28 -3.19 7.69 -13.76
CA GLU A 28 -3.87 7.01 -14.86
C GLU A 28 -5.08 6.21 -14.34
N ALA A 29 -4.91 5.44 -13.25
CA ALA A 29 -5.99 4.66 -12.64
C ALA A 29 -7.11 5.56 -12.08
N CYS A 30 -6.76 6.61 -11.33
CA CYS A 30 -7.73 7.57 -10.79
C CYS A 30 -8.54 8.27 -11.89
N PHE A 31 -7.85 8.70 -12.95
CA PHE A 31 -8.49 9.37 -14.05
C PHE A 31 -9.43 8.43 -14.81
N ALA A 32 -9.04 7.18 -15.01
CA ALA A 32 -9.88 6.16 -15.63
C ALA A 32 -11.14 5.85 -14.80
N ALA A 33 -11.02 5.79 -13.47
CA ALA A 33 -12.12 5.45 -12.58
C ALA A 33 -13.11 6.61 -12.33
N SER A 34 -12.61 7.85 -12.23
CA SER A 34 -13.41 8.99 -11.74
C SER A 34 -13.46 10.20 -12.66
N GLY A 35 -12.62 10.24 -13.70
CA GLY A 35 -12.40 11.44 -14.53
C GLY A 35 -11.61 12.55 -13.82
N LEU A 36 -11.21 12.37 -12.55
CA LEU A 36 -10.42 13.32 -11.77
C LEU A 36 -9.00 12.80 -11.56
N ARG A 37 -8.03 13.71 -11.56
CA ARG A 37 -6.64 13.38 -11.23
C ARG A 37 -6.41 13.50 -9.74
N ARG A 38 -6.09 12.38 -9.09
CA ARG A 38 -5.56 12.31 -7.73
C ARG A 38 -4.31 11.43 -7.76
N THR A 39 -3.35 11.73 -6.89
CA THR A 39 -2.11 10.96 -6.80
C THR A 39 -1.39 11.18 -5.47
N LEU A 40 -0.29 10.45 -5.29
CA LEU A 40 0.71 10.62 -4.24
C LEU A 40 1.98 11.24 -4.82
N THR A 41 2.80 11.87 -3.98
CA THR A 41 4.12 12.33 -4.42
C THR A 41 5.15 11.19 -4.38
N PRO A 42 6.23 11.25 -5.16
CA PRO A 42 7.29 10.23 -5.11
C PRO A 42 7.90 10.09 -3.71
N ASN A 43 8.06 11.20 -2.99
CA ASN A 43 8.57 11.21 -1.61
C ASN A 43 7.58 10.56 -0.65
N ARG A 44 6.27 10.73 -0.87
CA ARG A 44 5.25 10.07 -0.07
C ARG A 44 5.27 8.56 -0.28
N ILE A 45 5.45 8.10 -1.52
CA ILE A 45 5.62 6.68 -1.84
C ILE A 45 6.86 6.12 -1.13
N GLN A 46 8.02 6.77 -1.25
CA GLN A 46 9.24 6.32 -0.55
C GLN A 46 9.05 6.28 0.97
N ALA A 47 8.40 7.30 1.55
CA ALA A 47 8.12 7.32 2.97
C ALA A 47 7.25 6.14 3.41
N ILE A 48 6.28 5.72 2.58
CA ILE A 48 5.43 4.54 2.85
C ILE A 48 6.22 3.24 2.72
N GLU A 49 7.11 3.14 1.73
CA GLU A 49 7.96 1.95 1.54
C GLU A 49 8.96 1.75 2.68
N GLU A 50 9.48 2.84 3.24
CA GLU A 50 10.55 2.82 4.25
C GLU A 50 10.03 2.84 5.69
N ARG A 51 8.80 3.34 5.92
CA ARG A 51 8.25 3.55 7.26
C ARG A 51 6.99 2.73 7.45
N ALA A 52 6.94 2.01 8.58
CA ALA A 52 5.71 1.40 9.08
C ALA A 52 4.77 2.45 9.74
N GLU A 53 4.52 3.57 9.07
CA GLU A 53 3.67 4.66 9.55
C GLU A 53 2.20 4.45 9.16
N ARG A 54 1.27 5.00 9.95
CA ARG A 54 -0.14 4.97 9.56
C ARG A 54 -0.42 5.93 8.39
N ILE A 55 -1.17 5.45 7.41
CA ILE A 55 -1.66 6.26 6.29
C ILE A 55 -3.20 6.37 6.28
N PRO A 56 -3.75 7.44 5.67
CA PRO A 56 -5.17 7.55 5.31
C PRO A 56 -5.65 6.40 4.42
N TYR A 57 -6.95 6.11 4.42
CA TYR A 57 -7.52 5.05 3.58
C TYR A 57 -7.53 5.37 2.09
N ASP A 58 -7.76 6.62 1.76
CA ASP A 58 -7.56 7.12 0.40
C ASP A 58 -6.14 6.84 -0.11
N ASP A 59 -5.08 7.06 0.70
CA ASP A 59 -3.69 6.79 0.27
C ASP A 59 -3.48 5.31 -0.05
N LEU A 60 -4.09 4.39 0.72
CA LEU A 60 -4.00 2.94 0.44
C LEU A 60 -4.71 2.59 -0.87
N LEU A 61 -5.92 3.11 -1.08
CA LEU A 61 -6.66 2.86 -2.31
C LEU A 61 -5.89 3.35 -3.53
N LEU A 62 -5.31 4.54 -3.45
CA LEU A 62 -4.46 5.07 -4.51
C LEU A 62 -3.30 4.13 -4.83
N LEU A 63 -2.59 3.63 -3.82
CA LEU A 63 -1.50 2.66 -4.02
C LEU A 63 -2.00 1.35 -4.64
N ALA A 64 -3.11 0.82 -4.16
CA ALA A 64 -3.70 -0.43 -4.63
C ALA A 64 -4.12 -0.34 -6.10
N ASP A 65 -4.81 0.75 -6.46
CA ASP A 65 -5.22 1.04 -7.83
C ASP A 65 -3.99 1.18 -8.75
N GLY A 66 -2.98 1.94 -8.33
CA GLY A 66 -1.76 2.14 -9.10
C GLY A 66 -0.94 0.86 -9.28
N LEU A 67 -0.95 -0.04 -8.30
CA LEU A 67 -0.25 -1.34 -8.34
C LEU A 67 -1.12 -2.46 -8.94
N GLY A 68 -2.38 -2.19 -9.29
CA GLY A 68 -3.31 -3.18 -9.82
C GLY A 68 -3.52 -4.37 -8.89
N CYS A 69 -3.61 -4.12 -7.58
CA CYS A 69 -3.84 -5.17 -6.57
C CYS A 69 -4.95 -4.79 -5.59
N ASP A 70 -5.40 -5.75 -4.78
CA ASP A 70 -6.37 -5.47 -3.74
C ASP A 70 -5.73 -4.66 -2.59
N PRO A 71 -6.44 -3.71 -1.95
CA PRO A 71 -5.88 -2.94 -0.85
C PRO A 71 -5.40 -3.80 0.33
N SER A 72 -6.04 -4.96 0.56
CA SER A 72 -5.64 -5.94 1.58
C SER A 72 -4.26 -6.52 1.35
N ASP A 73 -3.81 -6.60 0.09
CA ASP A 73 -2.49 -7.12 -0.27
C ASP A 73 -1.35 -6.20 0.17
N LEU A 74 -1.68 -4.96 0.52
CA LEU A 74 -0.73 -3.92 0.91
C LEU A 74 -0.75 -3.65 2.42
N LEU A 75 -1.63 -4.32 3.17
CA LEU A 75 -1.69 -4.18 4.62
C LEU A 75 -0.62 -5.05 5.28
N ALA A 76 -0.01 -4.53 6.34
CA ALA A 76 0.74 -5.38 7.24
C ALA A 76 -0.21 -6.42 7.83
N ASP A 77 0.21 -7.68 7.85
CA ASP A 77 -0.43 -8.65 8.72
C ASP A 77 -0.14 -8.15 10.14
N ASP A 78 -1.14 -7.52 10.77
CA ASP A 78 -1.16 -7.19 12.18
C ASP A 78 -1.28 -8.53 12.93
N GLY A 79 -0.29 -9.40 12.74
CA GLY A 79 -0.41 -10.82 13.00
C GLY A 79 -0.87 -10.99 14.42
N LEU A 80 -2.04 -11.62 14.60
CA LEU A 80 -2.32 -12.56 15.69
C LEU A 80 -1.62 -12.26 17.03
N ALA A 81 -1.61 -10.99 17.46
CA ALA A 81 -1.23 -10.60 18.82
C ALA A 81 -2.31 -11.05 19.83
N SER A 82 -3.35 -11.73 19.36
CA SER A 82 -4.41 -12.38 20.13
C SER A 82 -4.50 -13.90 19.92
N ALA A 83 -3.47 -14.59 19.40
CA ALA A 83 -3.44 -16.06 19.42
C ALA A 83 -2.66 -16.67 20.60
N ASN A 84 -2.07 -15.85 21.49
CA ASN A 84 -1.52 -16.31 22.77
C ASN A 84 -2.50 -16.17 23.95
N LEU A 85 -3.79 -15.97 23.68
CA LEU A 85 -4.85 -15.99 24.69
C LEU A 85 -5.86 -17.09 24.38
N ARG A 86 -5.54 -18.34 24.75
CA ARG A 86 -6.41 -19.24 25.55
C ARG A 86 -5.96 -20.71 25.46
N GLY A 87 -5.48 -21.23 26.59
CA GLY A 87 -5.59 -22.64 26.95
C GLY A 87 -4.48 -23.13 27.89
N PRO A 88 -4.75 -23.36 29.20
CA PRO A 88 -3.86 -24.15 30.06
C PRO A 88 -4.12 -25.65 29.86
N LEU A 89 -3.33 -26.49 30.56
CA LEU A 89 -3.36 -27.97 30.64
C LEU A 89 -2.38 -28.60 29.62
N HIS A 90 -1.31 -29.29 30.01
CA HIS A 90 -1.23 -30.34 31.03
C HIS A 90 0.20 -30.55 31.53
#